data_AF-A0AA40X9P2-F1
#
_entry.id   AF-A0AA40X9P2-F1
#
_cell.length_a   1.000
_cell.length_b   1.000
_cell.length_c   1.000
_cell.angle_alpha   90.00
_cell.angle_beta   90.00
_cell.angle_gamma   90.00
#
_symmetry.space_group_name_H-M   'P 1'
#
loop_
_entity.id
_entity.type
_entity.pdbx_description
1 polymer ?
#
loop_
_entity_poly.entity_id
_entity_poly.type
_entity_poly.pdbx_seq_one_letter_code
_entity_poly.pdbx_strand_id
1 'polypeptide(L)'
;MSKVKKRVRPTKEQAQELNRRLDAVIDAGHTNNLYCDCEVCQALAEQAELMGYRTDSTIKQPSEKWDRRKQEYERRRQIDLVKVANLAGQGLTSAEISEKMHRSKSYINKLAREFDIKIFTKKRGRKPCH
;
A
#
# COMPACT_ATOMS: atom_id res chain seq x y z
N MET A 1 21.35 -23.66 -17.03
CA MET A 1 21.30 -22.28 -16.48
C MET A 1 21.23 -21.31 -17.65
N SER A 2 20.08 -20.67 -17.85
CA SER A 2 19.89 -19.70 -18.94
C SER A 2 20.85 -18.52 -18.75
N LYS A 3 21.68 -18.22 -19.76
CA LYS A 3 22.64 -17.11 -19.75
C LYS A 3 21.90 -15.84 -19.32
N VAL A 4 22.27 -15.27 -18.17
CA VAL A 4 21.77 -13.96 -17.74
C VAL A 4 22.22 -12.96 -18.79
N LYS A 5 21.28 -12.48 -19.63
CA LYS A 5 21.56 -11.44 -20.63
C LYS A 5 22.13 -10.25 -19.87
N LYS A 6 23.37 -9.83 -20.19
CA LYS A 6 23.99 -8.64 -19.59
C LYS A 6 23.02 -7.47 -19.74
N ARG A 7 22.68 -6.77 -18.64
CA ARG A 7 21.84 -5.55 -18.69
C ARG A 7 22.51 -4.57 -19.64
N VAL A 8 21.90 -4.35 -20.79
CA VAL A 8 22.31 -3.30 -21.72
C VAL A 8 22.04 -1.98 -21.01
N ARG A 9 23.07 -1.15 -20.86
CA ARG A 9 22.92 0.16 -20.25
C ARG A 9 22.09 1.02 -21.23
N PRO A 10 20.99 1.65 -20.79
CA PRO A 10 20.18 2.45 -21.69
C PRO A 10 20.96 3.63 -22.26
N THR A 11 20.58 4.07 -23.45
CA THR A 11 21.11 5.32 -24.02
C THR A 11 20.62 6.52 -23.23
N LYS A 12 21.30 7.67 -23.35
CA LYS A 12 20.88 8.91 -22.69
C LYS A 12 19.46 9.33 -23.11
N GLU A 13 19.13 9.16 -24.38
CA GLU A 13 17.82 9.46 -24.94
C GLU A 13 16.72 8.56 -24.36
N GLN A 14 16.99 7.25 -24.25
CA GLN A 14 16.05 6.31 -23.63
C GLN A 14 15.78 6.63 -22.16
N ALA A 15 16.81 7.04 -21.42
CA ALA A 15 16.67 7.45 -20.02
C ALA A 15 15.87 8.76 -19.89
N GLN A 16 16.12 9.73 -20.77
CA GLN A 16 15.36 10.98 -20.81
C GLN A 16 13.89 10.74 -21.17
N GLU A 17 13.61 9.86 -22.13
CA GLU A 17 12.24 9.50 -22.52
C GLU A 17 11.51 8.77 -21.40
N LEU A 18 12.18 7.85 -20.70
CA LEU A 18 11.60 7.18 -19.54
C LEU A 18 11.24 8.18 -18.43
N ASN A 19 12.13 9.15 -18.15
CA ASN A 19 11.87 10.18 -17.15
C ASN A 19 10.68 11.06 -17.55
N ARG A 20 10.59 11.50 -18.81
CA ARG A 20 9.43 12.25 -19.31
C ARG A 20 8.12 11.50 -19.11
N ARG A 21 8.11 10.19 -19.38
CA ARG A 21 6.92 9.35 -19.18
C ARG A 21 6.60 9.15 -17.70
N LEU A 22 7.61 9.05 -16.84
CA LEU A 22 7.41 9.01 -15.39
C LEU A 22 6.78 10.31 -14.88
N ASP A 23 7.28 11.46 -15.33
CA ASP A 23 6.74 12.76 -14.97
C ASP A 23 5.26 12.88 -15.41
N ALA A 24 4.93 12.46 -16.64
CA ALA A 24 3.55 12.46 -17.13
C ALA A 24 2.60 11.57 -16.29
N VAL A 25 3.07 10.41 -15.80
CA VAL A 25 2.29 9.55 -14.90
C VAL A 25 2.04 10.24 -13.56
N ILE A 26 3.04 10.96 -13.04
CA ILE A 26 2.93 11.73 -11.79
C ILE A 26 1.96 12.91 -11.96
N ASP A 27 2.08 13.65 -13.06
CA ASP A 27 1.21 14.80 -13.40
C ASP A 27 -0.26 14.37 -13.57
N ALA A 28 -0.49 13.18 -14.12
CA ALA A 28 -1.82 12.57 -14.19
C ALA A 28 -2.36 12.12 -12.81
N GLY A 29 -1.58 12.25 -11.74
CA GLY A 29 -1.99 11.92 -10.36
C GLY A 29 -1.88 10.43 -10.03
N HIS A 30 -1.21 9.63 -10.86
CA HIS A 30 -1.08 8.19 -10.61
C HIS A 30 0.02 7.93 -9.58
N THR A 31 -0.37 7.78 -8.32
CA THR A 31 0.56 7.31 -7.28
C THR A 31 0.48 5.79 -7.15
N ASN A 32 1.52 5.10 -7.64
CA ASN A 32 1.80 3.69 -7.34
C ASN A 32 0.62 2.73 -7.61
N ASN A 33 -0.13 2.95 -8.70
CA ASN A 33 -1.18 2.04 -9.14
C ASN A 33 -0.58 0.95 -10.05
N LEU A 34 -0.33 -0.22 -9.47
CA LEU A 34 0.27 -1.38 -10.15
C LEU A 34 -0.52 -1.89 -11.38
N TYR A 35 -1.79 -1.48 -11.51
CA TYR A 35 -2.76 -2.05 -12.44
C TYR A 35 -3.48 -1.01 -13.31
N CYS A 36 -2.91 0.18 -13.46
CA CYS A 36 -3.53 1.20 -14.28
C CYS A 36 -3.19 0.99 -15.76
N ASP A 37 -4.20 0.70 -16.58
CA ASP A 37 -4.10 0.50 -18.03
C ASP A 37 -4.38 1.78 -18.84
N CYS A 38 -4.26 2.96 -18.22
CA CYS A 38 -4.40 4.22 -18.96
C CYS A 38 -3.25 4.42 -19.94
N GLU A 39 -3.49 5.22 -20.98
CA GLU A 39 -2.53 5.47 -22.06
C GLU A 39 -1.15 5.92 -21.54
N VAL A 40 -1.12 6.78 -20.51
CA VAL A 40 0.13 7.30 -19.93
C VAL A 40 0.91 6.21 -19.19
N CYS A 41 0.22 5.35 -18.43
CA CYS A 41 0.84 4.20 -17.75
C CYS A 41 1.27 3.11 -18.72
N GLN A 42 0.49 2.86 -19.77
CA GLN A 42 0.80 1.93 -20.84
C GLN A 42 2.04 2.39 -21.61
N ALA A 43 2.13 3.67 -21.98
CA ALA A 43 3.29 4.24 -22.62
C ALA A 43 4.56 4.10 -21.75
N LEU A 44 4.46 4.35 -20.43
CA LEU A 44 5.58 4.11 -19.52
C LEU A 44 6.00 2.63 -19.49
N ALA A 45 5.03 1.71 -19.47
CA ALA A 45 5.27 0.28 -19.43
C ALA A 45 5.96 -0.23 -20.70
N GLU A 46 5.56 0.24 -21.87
CA GLU A 46 6.20 -0.05 -23.16
C GLU A 46 7.64 0.45 -23.20
N GLN A 47 7.88 1.69 -22.74
CA GLN A 47 9.24 2.24 -22.67
C GLN A 47 10.13 1.43 -21.71
N ALA A 48 9.58 0.99 -20.58
CA ALA A 48 10.28 0.14 -19.63
C ALA A 48 10.59 -1.26 -20.21
N GLU A 49 9.70 -1.82 -21.04
CA GLU A 49 9.93 -3.08 -21.74
C GLU A 49 11.05 -2.95 -22.78
N LEU A 50 11.05 -1.88 -23.59
CA LEU A 50 12.12 -1.58 -24.55
C LEU A 50 13.49 -1.47 -23.87
N MET A 51 13.54 -0.95 -22.65
CA MET A 51 14.76 -0.84 -21.85
C MET A 51 15.10 -2.12 -21.06
N GLY A 52 14.28 -3.17 -21.17
CA GLY A 52 14.47 -4.43 -20.45
C GLY A 52 14.26 -4.34 -18.94
N TYR A 53 13.59 -3.29 -18.46
CA TYR A 53 13.17 -3.15 -17.07
C TYR A 53 11.90 -3.95 -16.76
N ARG A 54 11.13 -4.28 -17.79
CA ARG A 54 9.92 -5.09 -17.71
C ARG A 54 9.93 -6.14 -18.83
N THR A 55 9.34 -7.30 -18.55
CA THR A 55 9.28 -8.43 -19.50
C THR A 55 7.99 -8.47 -20.32
N ASP A 56 7.01 -7.64 -19.95
CA ASP A 56 5.68 -7.58 -20.55
C ASP A 56 5.08 -6.20 -20.24
N SER A 57 4.88 -5.36 -21.25
CA SER A 57 4.22 -4.06 -21.14
C SER A 57 2.74 -4.18 -20.81
N THR A 58 2.12 -5.34 -21.04
CA THR A 58 0.72 -5.58 -20.68
C THR A 58 0.58 -5.46 -19.16
N ILE A 59 -0.20 -4.47 -18.74
CA ILE A 59 -0.48 -4.24 -17.34
C ILE A 59 -1.45 -5.34 -16.90
N LYS A 60 -0.89 -6.37 -16.25
CA LYS A 60 -1.64 -7.55 -15.80
C LYS A 60 -2.79 -7.09 -14.93
N GLN A 61 -4.01 -7.17 -15.45
CA GLN A 61 -5.18 -6.91 -14.63
C GLN A 61 -5.17 -7.88 -13.42
N PRO A 62 -5.65 -7.42 -12.26
CA PRO A 62 -5.91 -8.30 -11.13
C PRO A 62 -6.59 -9.59 -11.59
N SER A 63 -6.02 -10.74 -11.22
CA SER A 63 -6.78 -11.98 -11.35
C SER A 63 -8.04 -11.85 -10.50
N GLU A 64 -9.17 -12.46 -10.90
CA GLU A 64 -10.41 -12.50 -10.11
C GLU A 64 -10.15 -12.93 -8.63
N LYS A 65 -9.18 -13.83 -8.43
CA LYS A 65 -8.72 -14.26 -7.10
C LYS A 65 -8.10 -13.14 -6.26
N TRP A 66 -7.38 -12.21 -6.89
CA TRP A 66 -6.77 -11.04 -6.24
C TRP A 66 -7.83 -10.03 -5.85
N ASP A 67 -8.76 -9.72 -6.76
CA ASP A 67 -9.88 -8.83 -6.47
C ASP A 67 -10.74 -9.35 -5.34
N ARG A 68 -11.06 -10.65 -5.34
CA ARG A 68 -11.80 -11.29 -4.25
C ARG A 68 -11.07 -11.17 -2.91
N ARG A 69 -9.75 -11.38 -2.88
CA ARG A 69 -8.94 -11.21 -1.66
C ARG A 69 -8.92 -9.76 -1.18
N LYS A 70 -8.84 -8.80 -2.10
CA LYS A 70 -8.85 -7.37 -1.79
C LYS A 70 -10.19 -6.96 -1.17
N GLN A 71 -11.30 -7.35 -1.80
CA GLN A 71 -12.66 -7.11 -1.29
C GLN A 71 -12.87 -7.76 0.09
N GLU A 72 -12.41 -9.00 0.27
CA GLU A 72 -12.50 -9.68 1.56
C GLU A 72 -11.67 -8.97 2.64
N TYR A 73 -10.47 -8.51 2.30
CA TYR A 73 -9.63 -7.72 3.21
C TYR A 73 -10.30 -6.39 3.58
N GLU A 74 -10.83 -5.64 2.61
CA GLU A 74 -11.53 -4.38 2.84
C GLU A 74 -12.75 -4.57 3.74
N ARG A 75 -13.57 -5.60 3.48
CA ARG A 75 -14.72 -5.95 4.31
C ARG A 75 -14.30 -6.30 5.73
N ARG A 76 -13.28 -7.14 5.91
CA ARG A 76 -12.74 -7.48 7.23
C ARG A 76 -12.24 -6.24 7.96
N ARG A 77 -11.56 -5.34 7.25
CA ARG A 77 -11.03 -4.08 7.81
C ARG A 77 -12.14 -3.13 8.25
N GLN A 78 -13.24 -3.03 7.49
CA GLN A 78 -14.42 -2.24 7.89
C GLN A 78 -15.10 -2.81 9.14
N ILE A 79 -15.24 -4.13 9.23
CA ILE A 79 -15.78 -4.80 10.42
C ILE A 79 -14.87 -4.53 11.64
N ASP A 80 -13.56 -4.67 11.45
CA ASP A 80 -12.58 -4.40 12.51
C ASP A 80 -12.65 -2.93 12.96
N LEU A 81 -12.79 -1.98 12.03
CA LEU A 81 -12.92 -0.56 12.34
C LEU A 81 -14.09 -0.28 13.29
N VAL A 82 -15.29 -0.79 12.95
CA VAL A 82 -16.49 -0.60 13.76
C VAL A 82 -16.31 -1.20 15.16
N LYS A 83 -15.69 -2.39 15.24
CA LYS A 83 -15.38 -3.03 16.53
C LYS A 83 -14.41 -2.19 17.36
N VAL A 84 -13.34 -1.67 16.76
CA VAL A 84 -12.38 -0.81 17.45
C VAL A 84 -13.05 0.45 17.98
N ALA A 85 -13.87 1.12 17.16
CA ALA A 85 -14.59 2.33 17.58
C ALA A 85 -15.54 2.05 18.76
N ASN A 86 -16.30 0.95 18.69
CA ASN A 86 -17.21 0.55 19.77
C ASN A 86 -16.47 0.23 21.08
N LEU A 87 -15.39 -0.55 21.01
CA LEU A 87 -14.61 -0.90 22.20
C LEU A 87 -13.86 0.32 22.77
N ALA A 88 -13.37 1.21 21.92
CA ALA A 88 -12.77 2.47 22.34
C ALA A 88 -13.80 3.39 23.03
N GLY A 89 -15.03 3.46 22.51
CA GLY A 89 -16.14 4.18 23.13
C GLY A 89 -16.57 3.63 24.50
N GLN A 90 -16.33 2.34 24.75
CA GLN A 90 -16.47 1.71 26.07
C GLN A 90 -15.31 2.05 27.04
N GLY A 91 -14.33 2.85 26.61
CA GLY A 91 -13.19 3.25 27.42
C GLY A 91 -12.06 2.20 27.48
N LEU A 92 -12.07 1.20 26.59
CA LEU A 92 -11.00 0.19 26.58
C LEU A 92 -9.69 0.76 26.02
N THR A 93 -8.59 0.25 26.57
CA THR A 93 -7.24 0.52 26.08
C THR A 93 -6.92 -0.29 24.83
N SER A 94 -5.93 0.17 24.07
CA SER A 94 -5.43 -0.56 22.88
C SER A 94 -4.97 -2.00 23.19
N ALA A 95 -4.54 -2.29 24.42
CA ALA A 95 -4.16 -3.63 24.84
C ALA A 95 -5.39 -4.54 25.02
N GLU A 96 -6.43 -4.06 25.69
CA GLU A 96 -7.69 -4.80 25.90
C GLU A 96 -8.44 -5.01 24.58
N ILE A 97 -8.43 -4.02 23.69
CA ILE A 97 -9.00 -4.15 22.34
C ILE A 97 -8.25 -5.20 21.53
N SER A 98 -6.91 -5.17 21.59
CA SER A 98 -6.04 -6.13 20.91
C SER A 98 -6.32 -7.57 21.35
N GLU A 99 -6.50 -7.79 22.65
CA GLU A 99 -6.86 -9.08 23.24
C GLU A 99 -8.25 -9.54 22.80
N LYS A 100 -9.28 -8.69 22.95
CA LYS A 100 -10.68 -9.03 22.58
C LYS A 100 -10.86 -9.31 21.09
N MET A 101 -10.12 -8.62 20.24
CA MET A 101 -10.22 -8.79 18.78
C MET A 101 -9.26 -9.85 18.23
N HIS A 102 -8.37 -10.40 19.06
CA HIS A 102 -7.25 -11.25 18.62
C HIS A 102 -6.45 -10.61 17.48
N ARG A 103 -6.18 -9.31 17.60
CA ARG A 103 -5.39 -8.52 16.64
C ARG A 103 -4.18 -7.92 17.33
N SER A 104 -3.13 -7.61 16.57
CA SER A 104 -1.97 -6.94 17.16
C SER A 104 -2.30 -5.52 17.61
N LYS A 105 -1.70 -5.09 18.71
CA LYS A 105 -1.82 -3.71 19.21
C LYS A 105 -1.40 -2.67 18.16
N SER A 106 -0.39 -2.99 17.35
CA SER A 106 0.06 -2.11 16.25
C SER A 106 -1.02 -1.93 15.20
N TYR A 107 -1.76 -2.98 14.85
CA TYR A 107 -2.88 -2.90 13.92
C TYR A 107 -4.03 -2.05 14.46
N ILE A 108 -4.40 -2.25 15.74
CA ILE A 108 -5.43 -1.43 16.40
C ILE A 108 -5.03 0.05 16.42
N ASN A 109 -3.79 0.36 16.82
CA ASN A 109 -3.29 1.73 16.84
C ASN A 109 -3.22 2.36 15.44
N LYS A 110 -2.91 1.57 14.41
CA LYS A 110 -2.93 2.01 13.02
C LYS A 110 -4.35 2.41 12.60
N LEU A 111 -5.34 1.53 12.83
CA LEU A 111 -6.75 1.85 12.54
C LEU A 111 -7.22 3.09 13.29
N ALA A 112 -6.88 3.19 14.58
CA ALA A 112 -7.28 4.33 15.39
C ALA A 112 -6.68 5.65 14.90
N ARG A 113 -5.40 5.65 14.48
CA ARG A 113 -4.77 6.84 13.88
C ARG A 113 -5.36 7.19 12.52
N GLU A 114 -5.60 6.20 11.66
CA GLU A 114 -6.11 6.41 10.31
C GLU A 114 -7.53 6.98 10.30
N PHE A 115 -8.34 6.67 11.31
CA PHE A 115 -9.74 7.08 11.41
C PHE A 115 -10.05 7.95 12.63
N ASP A 116 -9.02 8.54 13.24
CA ASP A 116 -9.11 9.42 14.42
C ASP A 116 -9.97 8.87 15.57
N ILE A 117 -9.86 7.57 15.84
CA ILE A 117 -10.56 6.92 16.95
C ILE A 117 -9.78 7.19 18.25
N LYS A 118 -10.41 7.92 19.17
CA LYS A 118 -9.85 8.17 20.51
C LYS A 118 -9.90 6.90 21.36
N ILE A 119 -8.75 6.24 21.50
CA ILE A 119 -8.57 5.10 22.41
C ILE A 119 -8.16 5.61 23.78
N PHE A 120 -8.75 5.03 24.83
CA PHE A 120 -8.35 5.33 26.20
C PHE A 120 -6.87 4.97 26.41
N THR A 121 -6.10 5.96 26.85
CA THR A 121 -4.71 5.75 27.24
C THR A 121 -4.63 5.86 28.75
N LYS A 122 -4.22 4.78 29.43
CA LYS A 122 -3.79 4.90 30.82
C LYS A 122 -2.64 5.91 30.83
N LYS A 123 -2.84 7.08 31.44
CA LYS A 123 -1.78 8.07 31.66
C LYS A 123 -0.62 7.32 32.34
N ARG A 124 0.49 7.12 31.62
CA ARG A 124 1.73 6.66 32.25
C ARG A 124 2.18 7.83 33.12
N GLY A 125 1.96 7.73 34.43
CA GLY A 125 2.65 8.59 35.37
C GLY A 125 4.14 8.48 35.07
N ARG A 126 4.80 9.62 34.81
CA ARG A 126 6.26 9.66 34.76
C ARG A 126 6.72 9.05 36.09
N LYS A 127 7.45 7.94 36.03
CA LYS A 127 8.18 7.46 37.21
C LYS A 127 9.14 8.60 37.59
N PRO A 128 9.11 9.11 38.83
CA PRO A 128 10.12 10.06 39.26
C PRO A 128 11.47 9.35 39.18
N CYS A 129 12.41 10.01 38.50
CA CYS A 129 13.81 9.63 38.54
C CYS A 129 14.28 9.92 39.98
N HIS A 130 14.55 8.89 40.76
CA HIS A 130 15.30 8.99 42.02
C HIS A 130 16.75 8.64 41.74
#